data_AF-A0A5C6YQQ7-F1
#
_entry.id   AF-A0A5C6YQQ7-F1
#
_cell.length_a   1.000
_cell.length_b   1.000
_cell.length_c   1.000
_cell.angle_alpha   90.00
_cell.angle_beta   90.00
_cell.angle_gamma   90.00
#
_symmetry.space_group_name_H-M   'P 1'
#
loop_
_entity.id
_entity.type
_entity.pdbx_description
1 polymer ?
#
loop_
_entity_poly.entity_id
_entity_poly.type
_entity_poly.pdbx_seq_one_letter_code
_entity_poly.pdbx_strand_id
1 'polypeptide(L)'
;MGNKSSFKDLYSIIALVISGAICVGLIFLLYDKYQNTFGFEENLKKLTSIFIGISGVLAAILMVFLATSAMNQKSHKAKIIGKISKTTQKMHNFRTIAELLFNSNIWLSGLKEYMEKDFADLSYFDVKEFYKGKSKLAIEFLQETHHYGETENVYLEMKSLLMTSPEEKHIPETINYPIFYNYRIIEKWVENKSGSGLWYVFGYKFGNYKESLNLEAVFERHQEKILTLANTIDNEVFENSSFNEVFFSKLWEYMTKDVIPKLYQFQVHIKRKTPRLIYYLYVVFFLLIVFGVLFPITYLMLSFSALAIIIGYSIVISTIFYIALTFHVFLSKEVNS
;
A
#
# COMPACT_ATOMS: atom_id res chain seq x y z
N MET A 1 -10.48 -15.27 15.88
CA MET A 1 -9.87 -14.08 16.54
C MET A 1 -10.72 -12.81 16.32
N GLY A 2 -12.04 -12.83 16.61
CA GLY A 2 -12.95 -11.70 16.31
C GLY A 2 -13.37 -10.82 17.50
N ASN A 3 -13.28 -11.31 18.74
CA ASN A 3 -13.92 -10.64 19.89
C ASN A 3 -13.12 -9.51 20.55
N LYS A 4 -11.78 -9.44 20.40
CA LYS A 4 -10.97 -8.42 21.09
C LYS A 4 -11.14 -7.00 20.51
N SER A 5 -11.50 -6.86 19.23
CA SER A 5 -11.76 -5.53 18.63
C SER A 5 -13.05 -4.92 19.17
N SER A 6 -14.12 -5.72 19.23
CA SER A 6 -15.45 -5.28 19.65
C SER A 6 -15.47 -4.73 21.08
N PHE A 7 -14.80 -5.41 22.02
CA PHE A 7 -14.70 -4.93 23.41
C PHE A 7 -13.91 -3.62 23.57
N LYS A 8 -12.86 -3.41 22.77
CA LYS A 8 -12.07 -2.16 22.81
C LYS A 8 -12.84 -0.98 22.20
N ASP A 9 -13.64 -1.24 21.18
CA ASP A 9 -14.53 -0.22 20.59
C ASP A 9 -15.66 0.15 21.57
N LEU A 10 -16.22 -0.84 22.28
CA LEU A 10 -17.22 -0.62 23.33
C LEU A 10 -16.68 0.27 24.47
N TYR A 11 -15.44 0.07 24.92
CA TYR A 11 -14.83 0.89 25.97
C TYR A 11 -14.68 2.36 25.55
N SER A 12 -14.26 2.60 24.30
CA SER A 12 -14.17 3.95 23.76
C SER A 12 -15.53 4.65 23.69
N ILE A 13 -16.59 3.91 23.35
CA ILE A 13 -17.96 4.42 23.32
C ILE A 13 -18.44 4.75 24.73
N ILE A 14 -18.21 3.87 25.72
CA ILE A 14 -18.56 4.11 27.12
C ILE A 14 -17.85 5.37 27.64
N ALA A 15 -16.55 5.50 27.39
CA ALA A 15 -15.79 6.69 27.79
C ALA A 15 -16.33 7.97 27.13
N LEU A 16 -16.79 7.88 25.88
CA LEU A 16 -17.40 9.02 25.17
C LEU A 16 -18.75 9.41 25.78
N VAL A 17 -19.60 8.44 26.12
CA VAL A 17 -20.88 8.69 26.79
C VAL A 17 -20.68 9.33 28.16
N ILE A 18 -19.73 8.81 28.96
CA ILE A 18 -19.41 9.37 30.28
C ILE A 18 -18.85 10.79 30.14
N SER A 19 -17.93 11.01 29.20
CA SER A 19 -17.40 12.35 28.91
C SER A 19 -18.50 13.32 28.46
N GLY A 20 -19.43 12.88 27.61
CA GLY A 20 -20.59 13.67 27.21
C GLY A 20 -21.51 14.02 28.39
N ALA A 21 -21.78 13.05 29.28
CA ALA A 21 -22.56 13.29 30.49
C ALA A 21 -21.86 14.27 31.44
N ILE A 22 -20.54 14.18 31.59
CA ILE A 22 -19.73 15.15 32.33
C ILE A 22 -19.85 16.54 31.70
N CYS A 23 -19.80 16.64 30.38
CA CYS A 23 -19.93 17.92 29.67
C CYS A 23 -21.27 18.58 29.97
N VAL A 24 -22.38 17.85 29.80
CA VAL A 24 -23.74 18.37 30.07
C VAL A 24 -23.90 18.71 31.54
N GLY A 25 -23.43 17.85 32.44
CA GLY A 25 -23.47 18.08 33.88
C GLY A 25 -22.69 19.32 34.31
N LEU A 26 -21.49 19.54 33.75
CA LEU A 26 -20.69 20.73 34.02
C LEU A 26 -21.36 22.00 33.51
N ILE A 27 -21.96 21.98 32.31
CA ILE A 27 -22.71 23.12 31.79
C ILE A 27 -23.84 23.48 32.75
N PHE A 28 -24.64 22.50 33.17
CA PHE A 28 -25.77 22.72 34.07
C PHE A 28 -25.31 23.27 35.42
N LEU A 29 -24.31 22.65 36.06
CA LEU A 29 -23.82 23.06 37.38
C LEU A 29 -23.17 24.44 37.36
N LEU A 30 -22.36 24.75 36.33
CA LEU A 30 -21.72 26.06 36.20
C LEU A 30 -22.72 27.15 35.86
N TYR A 31 -23.76 26.84 35.06
CA TYR A 31 -24.82 27.77 34.73
C TYR A 31 -25.71 28.08 35.94
N ASP A 32 -26.12 27.06 36.69
CA ASP A 32 -26.89 27.24 37.92
C ASP A 32 -26.11 28.10 38.94
N LYS A 33 -24.82 27.80 39.12
CA LYS A 33 -23.94 28.58 40.00
C LYS A 33 -23.78 30.03 39.54
N TYR A 34 -23.74 30.26 38.23
CA TYR A 34 -23.70 31.60 37.64
C TYR A 34 -24.97 32.42 37.95
N GLN A 35 -26.15 31.79 37.89
CA GLN A 35 -27.42 32.48 38.21
C GLN A 35 -27.60 32.74 39.71
N ASN A 36 -27.20 31.77 40.55
CA ASN A 36 -27.52 31.78 41.98
C ASN A 36 -26.43 32.44 42.86
N THR A 37 -25.25 32.73 42.32
CA THR A 37 -24.12 33.30 43.09
C THR A 37 -23.71 34.67 42.56
N PHE A 38 -23.92 35.71 43.37
CA PHE A 38 -23.50 37.06 43.03
C PHE A 38 -21.97 37.14 42.85
N GLY A 39 -21.50 37.76 41.76
CA GLY A 39 -20.07 37.96 41.47
C GLY A 39 -19.33 36.73 40.92
N PHE A 40 -20.02 35.60 40.62
CA PHE A 40 -19.36 34.40 40.08
C PHE A 40 -18.66 34.63 38.73
N GLU A 41 -19.13 35.59 37.93
CA GLU A 41 -18.51 35.96 36.65
C GLU A 41 -17.06 36.43 36.82
N GLU A 42 -16.76 37.15 37.89
CA GLU A 42 -15.40 37.64 38.15
C GLU A 42 -14.44 36.49 38.47
N ASN A 43 -14.94 35.45 39.13
CA ASN A 43 -14.18 34.22 39.37
C ASN A 43 -13.95 33.44 38.06
N LEU A 44 -14.96 33.35 37.19
CA LEU A 44 -14.79 32.75 35.86
C LEU A 44 -13.71 33.50 35.05
N LYS A 45 -13.75 34.84 35.05
CA LYS A 45 -12.74 35.72 34.42
C LYS A 45 -11.33 35.43 34.96
N LYS A 46 -11.15 35.37 36.28
CA LYS A 46 -9.85 35.05 36.89
C LYS A 46 -9.32 33.67 36.49
N LEU A 47 -10.19 32.67 36.44
CA LEU A 47 -9.82 31.31 36.03
C LEU A 47 -9.53 31.19 34.53
N THR A 48 -10.04 32.12 33.71
CA THR A 48 -9.93 32.06 32.25
C THR A 48 -8.48 32.12 31.79
N SER A 49 -7.66 32.96 32.41
CA SER A 49 -6.24 33.06 32.08
C SER A 49 -5.47 31.77 32.36
N ILE A 50 -5.77 31.10 33.49
CA ILE A 50 -5.16 29.82 33.85
C ILE A 50 -5.58 28.74 32.85
N PHE A 51 -6.86 28.70 32.53
CA PHE A 51 -7.43 27.72 31.60
C PHE A 51 -6.88 27.86 30.18
N ILE A 52 -6.70 29.10 29.69
CA ILE A 52 -6.01 29.39 28.43
C ILE A 52 -4.56 28.88 28.50
N GLY A 53 -3.86 29.13 29.60
CA GLY A 53 -2.47 28.67 29.79
C GLY A 53 -2.34 27.15 29.68
N ILE A 54 -3.17 26.40 30.41
CA ILE A 54 -3.16 24.93 30.38
C ILE A 54 -3.51 24.39 28.99
N SER A 55 -4.60 24.90 28.41
CA SER A 55 -5.06 24.46 27.08
C SER A 55 -4.05 24.79 25.99
N GLY A 56 -3.43 25.97 26.07
CA GLY A 56 -2.41 26.43 25.15
C GLY A 56 -1.14 25.59 25.19
N VAL A 57 -0.65 25.25 26.39
CA VAL A 57 0.52 24.37 26.54
C VAL A 57 0.23 22.97 25.99
N LEU A 58 -0.93 22.38 26.32
CA LEU A 58 -1.32 21.07 25.80
C LEU A 58 -1.47 21.09 24.27
N ALA A 59 -2.11 22.12 23.72
CA ALA A 59 -2.25 22.30 22.28
C ALA A 59 -0.88 22.46 21.59
N ALA A 60 0.06 23.21 22.18
CA ALA A 60 1.40 23.38 21.65
C ALA A 60 2.16 22.04 21.59
N ILE A 61 2.10 21.23 22.66
CA ILE A 61 2.71 19.89 22.68
C ILE A 61 2.12 19.01 21.57
N LEU A 62 0.79 18.99 21.44
CA LEU A 62 0.11 18.22 20.39
C LEU A 62 0.47 18.72 18.98
N MET A 63 0.61 20.03 18.80
CA MET A 63 1.02 20.62 17.52
C MET A 63 2.40 20.13 17.10
N VAL A 64 3.39 20.17 18.01
CA VAL A 64 4.75 19.67 17.72
C VAL A 64 4.72 18.19 17.37
N PHE A 65 3.95 17.39 18.09
CA PHE A 65 3.79 15.97 17.80
C PHE A 65 3.14 15.71 16.43
N LEU A 66 2.04 16.41 16.11
CA LEU A 66 1.32 16.28 14.84
C LEU A 66 2.18 16.75 13.66
N ALA A 67 2.91 17.86 13.81
CA ALA A 67 3.84 18.37 12.81
C ALA A 67 4.96 17.36 12.53
N THR A 68 5.60 16.84 13.59
CA THR A 68 6.65 15.81 13.47
C THR A 68 6.13 14.54 12.81
N SER A 69 4.93 14.08 13.19
CA SER A 69 4.27 12.91 12.59
C SER A 69 3.96 13.12 11.11
N ALA A 70 3.47 14.31 10.73
CA ALA A 70 3.20 14.64 9.33
C ALA A 70 4.50 14.68 8.50
N MET A 71 5.57 15.28 9.05
CA MET A 71 6.89 15.30 8.41
C MET A 71 7.46 13.90 8.24
N ASN A 72 7.37 13.05 9.26
CA ASN A 72 7.82 11.67 9.22
C ASN A 72 7.06 10.85 8.18
N GLN A 73 5.73 11.02 8.08
CA GLN A 73 4.94 10.37 7.03
C GLN A 73 5.34 10.82 5.63
N LYS A 74 5.55 12.13 5.43
CA LYS A 74 6.00 12.67 4.14
C LYS A 74 7.37 12.11 3.76
N SER A 75 8.31 12.10 4.69
CA SER A 75 9.65 11.53 4.50
C SER A 75 9.59 10.03 4.19
N HIS A 76 8.80 9.26 4.94
CA HIS A 76 8.62 7.83 4.72
C HIS A 76 7.99 7.53 3.36
N LYS A 77 6.94 8.28 2.96
CA LYS A 77 6.35 8.17 1.62
C LYS A 77 7.36 8.48 0.52
N ALA A 78 8.16 9.54 0.66
CA ALA A 78 9.21 9.87 -0.31
C ALA A 78 10.26 8.75 -0.43
N LYS A 79 10.71 8.18 0.70
CA LYS A 79 11.61 7.02 0.72
C LYS A 79 11.00 5.80 0.01
N ILE A 80 9.73 5.50 0.26
CA ILE A 80 9.03 4.40 -0.41
C ILE A 80 8.91 4.66 -1.91
N ILE A 81 8.53 5.87 -2.33
CA ILE A 81 8.43 6.22 -3.76
C ILE A 81 9.79 6.03 -4.45
N GLY A 82 10.89 6.45 -3.82
CA GLY A 82 12.23 6.20 -4.33
C GLY A 82 12.56 4.71 -4.46
N LYS A 83 12.17 3.88 -3.48
CA LYS A 83 12.32 2.43 -3.56
C LYS A 83 11.47 1.81 -4.67
N ILE A 84 10.22 2.24 -4.83
CA ILE A 84 9.34 1.78 -5.90
C ILE A 84 9.92 2.13 -7.25
N SER A 85 10.36 3.37 -7.48
CA SER A 85 10.95 3.78 -8.74
C SER A 85 12.15 2.90 -9.13
N LYS A 86 13.05 2.62 -8.17
CA LYS A 86 14.18 1.70 -8.39
C LYS A 86 13.72 0.28 -8.74
N THR A 87 12.77 -0.28 -7.99
CA THR A 87 12.25 -1.63 -8.23
C THR A 87 11.45 -1.72 -9.53
N THR A 88 10.68 -0.70 -9.87
CA THR A 88 9.98 -0.54 -11.16
C THR A 88 10.98 -0.58 -12.31
N GLN A 89 12.10 0.16 -12.20
CA GLN A 89 13.13 0.13 -13.24
C GLN A 89 13.77 -1.26 -13.40
N LYS A 90 14.01 -1.98 -12.30
CA LYS A 90 14.44 -3.39 -12.39
C LYS A 90 13.41 -4.24 -13.15
N MET A 91 12.12 -4.06 -12.84
CA MET A 91 11.04 -4.75 -13.55
C MET A 91 10.97 -4.36 -15.04
N HIS A 92 11.31 -3.12 -15.40
CA HIS A 92 11.38 -2.68 -16.80
C HIS A 92 12.42 -3.51 -17.54
N ASN A 93 13.62 -3.61 -16.98
CA ASN A 93 14.69 -4.40 -17.57
C ASN A 93 14.29 -5.88 -17.71
N PHE A 94 13.63 -6.48 -16.71
CA PHE A 94 13.08 -7.83 -16.82
C PHE A 94 12.07 -7.99 -17.96
N ARG A 95 11.12 -7.05 -18.08
CA ARG A 95 10.14 -7.07 -19.17
C ARG A 95 10.78 -6.84 -20.54
N THR A 96 11.82 -6.00 -20.64
CA THR A 96 12.60 -5.85 -21.88
C THR A 96 13.34 -7.12 -22.25
N ILE A 97 13.91 -7.85 -21.28
CA ILE A 97 14.51 -9.17 -21.55
C ILE A 97 13.44 -10.16 -22.01
N ALA A 98 12.28 -10.19 -21.35
CA ALA A 98 11.15 -11.03 -21.77
C ALA A 98 10.68 -10.69 -23.18
N GLU A 99 10.59 -9.41 -23.54
CA GLU A 99 10.22 -8.94 -24.88
C GLU A 99 11.24 -9.38 -25.93
N LEU A 100 12.53 -9.21 -25.66
CA LEU A 100 13.60 -9.65 -26.57
C LEU A 100 13.53 -11.15 -26.85
N LEU A 101 13.28 -11.96 -25.81
CA LEU A 101 13.13 -13.41 -25.97
C LEU A 101 11.82 -13.77 -26.67
N PHE A 102 10.72 -13.14 -26.28
CA PHE A 102 9.40 -13.36 -26.88
C PHE A 102 9.44 -13.11 -28.39
N ASN A 103 10.11 -12.03 -28.82
CA ASN A 103 10.25 -11.68 -30.23
C ASN A 103 11.41 -12.40 -30.95
N SER A 104 12.22 -13.19 -30.24
CA SER A 104 13.33 -13.95 -30.85
C SER A 104 12.88 -15.25 -31.52
N ASN A 105 13.84 -15.92 -32.15
CA ASN A 105 13.71 -17.25 -32.76
C ASN A 105 13.96 -18.39 -31.76
N ILE A 106 13.87 -18.13 -30.44
CA ILE A 106 14.02 -19.16 -29.41
C ILE A 106 12.96 -20.27 -29.53
N TRP A 107 11.80 -19.95 -30.10
CA TRP A 107 10.66 -20.85 -30.17
C TRP A 107 10.79 -21.84 -31.31
N LEU A 108 10.32 -23.07 -31.08
CA LEU A 108 10.12 -24.03 -32.17
C LEU A 108 9.21 -23.44 -33.25
N SER A 109 9.52 -23.72 -34.52
CA SER A 109 8.71 -23.30 -35.65
C SER A 109 7.25 -23.75 -35.49
N GLY A 110 6.32 -22.82 -35.72
CA GLY A 110 4.88 -23.04 -35.59
C GLY A 110 4.28 -22.80 -34.20
N LEU A 111 5.07 -22.75 -33.10
CA LEU A 111 4.54 -22.48 -31.76
C LEU A 111 3.77 -21.16 -31.71
N LYS A 112 4.40 -20.07 -32.19
CA LYS A 112 3.76 -18.74 -32.17
C LYS A 112 2.48 -18.73 -32.98
N GLU A 113 2.52 -19.28 -34.19
CA GLU A 113 1.36 -19.35 -35.08
C GLU A 113 0.21 -20.14 -34.45
N TYR A 114 0.50 -21.28 -33.81
CA TYR A 114 -0.47 -22.06 -33.06
C TYR A 114 -1.09 -21.27 -31.91
N MET A 115 -0.25 -20.65 -31.05
CA MET A 115 -0.72 -19.88 -29.90
C MET A 115 -1.52 -18.63 -30.32
N GLU A 116 -1.14 -17.97 -31.41
CA GLU A 116 -1.83 -16.79 -31.93
C GLU A 116 -3.10 -17.12 -32.71
N LYS A 117 -3.20 -18.30 -33.31
CA LYS A 117 -4.39 -18.73 -34.04
C LYS A 117 -5.46 -19.30 -33.12
N ASP A 118 -5.07 -20.22 -32.24
CA ASP A 118 -6.01 -21.03 -31.47
C ASP A 118 -6.20 -20.47 -30.03
N PHE A 119 -5.21 -19.74 -29.51
CA PHE A 119 -5.19 -19.25 -28.11
C PHE A 119 -4.84 -17.76 -27.96
N ALA A 120 -5.11 -16.94 -28.98
CA ALA A 120 -4.74 -15.52 -29.04
C ALA A 120 -5.23 -14.71 -27.82
N ASP A 121 -6.44 -15.02 -27.36
CA ASP A 121 -7.15 -14.36 -26.26
C ASP A 121 -6.84 -14.94 -24.88
N LEU A 122 -5.99 -15.98 -24.82
CA LEU A 122 -5.66 -16.66 -23.59
C LEU A 122 -4.49 -15.95 -22.89
N SER A 123 -4.63 -15.69 -21.59
CA SER A 123 -3.55 -15.24 -20.72
C SER A 123 -3.11 -16.36 -19.76
N TYR A 124 -1.89 -16.27 -19.23
CA TYR A 124 -1.43 -17.17 -18.17
C TYR A 124 -2.32 -17.10 -16.92
N PHE A 125 -2.89 -15.93 -16.63
CA PHE A 125 -3.79 -15.74 -15.51
C PHE A 125 -5.08 -16.56 -15.68
N ASP A 126 -5.63 -16.61 -16.90
CA ASP A 126 -6.82 -17.40 -17.19
C ASP A 126 -6.55 -18.89 -16.99
N VAL A 127 -5.39 -19.38 -17.43
CA VAL A 127 -4.97 -20.78 -17.25
C VAL A 127 -4.77 -21.10 -15.77
N LYS A 128 -4.09 -20.25 -14.99
CA LYS A 128 -3.89 -20.48 -13.55
C LYS A 128 -5.17 -20.37 -12.73
N GLU A 129 -6.12 -19.58 -13.19
CA GLU A 129 -7.39 -19.35 -12.50
C GLU A 129 -8.57 -20.14 -13.09
N PHE A 130 -8.29 -21.17 -13.91
CA PHE A 130 -9.31 -21.98 -14.58
C PHE A 130 -10.36 -22.56 -13.62
N TYR A 131 -9.95 -22.92 -12.39
CA TYR A 131 -10.83 -23.44 -11.34
C TYR A 131 -11.90 -22.45 -10.89
N LYS A 132 -11.77 -21.16 -11.21
CA LYS A 132 -12.80 -20.13 -10.96
C LYS A 132 -13.92 -20.15 -12.01
N GLY A 133 -13.83 -21.01 -13.03
CA GLY A 133 -14.86 -21.24 -14.04
C GLY A 133 -15.08 -20.08 -15.02
N LYS A 134 -14.09 -19.17 -15.15
CA LYS A 134 -14.27 -17.91 -15.89
C LYS A 134 -13.85 -17.96 -17.36
N SER A 135 -13.08 -18.96 -17.78
CA SER A 135 -12.55 -19.05 -19.15
C SER A 135 -12.76 -20.44 -19.74
N LYS A 136 -13.63 -20.52 -20.76
CA LYS A 136 -13.83 -21.75 -21.56
C LYS A 136 -12.57 -22.10 -22.33
N LEU A 137 -11.88 -21.09 -22.86
CA LEU A 137 -10.64 -21.23 -23.61
C LEU A 137 -9.50 -21.80 -22.74
N ALA A 138 -9.44 -21.45 -21.46
CA ALA A 138 -8.48 -22.05 -20.53
C ALA A 138 -8.75 -23.54 -20.28
N ILE A 139 -10.03 -23.96 -20.27
CA ILE A 139 -10.40 -25.36 -20.12
C ILE A 139 -10.03 -26.14 -21.39
N GLU A 140 -10.32 -25.58 -22.57
CA GLU A 140 -9.93 -26.15 -23.87
C GLU A 140 -8.42 -26.33 -23.95
N PHE A 141 -7.65 -25.28 -23.62
CA PHE A 141 -6.19 -25.34 -23.57
C PHE A 141 -5.64 -26.42 -22.63
N LEU A 142 -6.28 -26.64 -21.48
CA LEU A 142 -5.86 -27.67 -20.51
C LEU A 142 -6.31 -29.09 -20.89
N GLN A 143 -7.29 -29.23 -21.79
CA GLN A 143 -7.84 -30.51 -22.24
C GLN A 143 -7.22 -30.97 -23.56
N GLU A 144 -6.73 -30.04 -24.38
CA GLU A 144 -6.04 -30.38 -25.63
C GLU A 144 -4.72 -31.10 -25.39
N THR A 145 -4.31 -31.90 -26.38
CA THR A 145 -2.98 -32.51 -26.36
C THR A 145 -1.96 -31.41 -26.65
N HIS A 146 -1.15 -31.03 -25.66
CA HIS A 146 -0.13 -29.99 -25.82
C HIS A 146 0.87 -30.34 -26.93
N HIS A 147 0.66 -29.75 -28.11
CA HIS A 147 1.44 -30.00 -29.34
C HIS A 147 2.92 -29.60 -29.17
N TYR A 148 3.18 -28.60 -28.33
CA TYR A 148 4.52 -28.07 -28.04
C TYR A 148 4.91 -28.25 -26.55
N GLY A 149 4.16 -29.07 -25.81
CA GLY A 149 4.42 -29.38 -24.41
C GLY A 149 4.44 -28.13 -23.51
N GLU A 150 5.38 -28.08 -22.55
CA GLU A 150 5.47 -26.98 -21.57
C GLU A 150 5.89 -25.64 -22.19
N THR A 151 6.35 -25.60 -23.45
CA THR A 151 6.74 -24.35 -24.09
C THR A 151 5.54 -23.44 -24.38
N GLU A 152 4.34 -24.00 -24.49
CA GLU A 152 3.07 -23.26 -24.57
C GLU A 152 2.82 -22.47 -23.28
N ASN A 153 3.06 -23.09 -22.11
CA ASN A 153 2.95 -22.44 -20.81
C ASN A 153 4.02 -21.34 -20.63
N VAL A 154 5.25 -21.59 -21.07
CA VAL A 154 6.35 -20.61 -21.09
C VAL A 154 5.97 -19.40 -21.94
N TYR A 155 5.38 -19.63 -23.11
CA TYR A 155 4.90 -18.58 -24.00
C TYR A 155 3.82 -17.73 -23.32
N LEU A 156 2.79 -18.35 -22.73
CA LEU A 156 1.73 -17.63 -22.02
C LEU A 156 2.28 -16.84 -20.82
N GLU A 157 3.22 -17.40 -20.07
CA GLU A 157 3.81 -16.74 -18.92
C GLU A 157 4.64 -15.51 -19.32
N MET A 158 5.48 -15.61 -20.37
CA MET A 158 6.18 -14.46 -20.95
C MET A 158 5.20 -13.40 -21.46
N LYS A 159 4.16 -13.81 -22.19
CA LYS A 159 3.08 -12.93 -22.66
C LYS A 159 2.46 -12.15 -21.50
N SER A 160 2.15 -12.80 -20.38
CA SER A 160 1.56 -12.15 -19.20
C SER A 160 2.52 -11.26 -18.41
N LEU A 161 3.84 -11.44 -18.52
CA LEU A 161 4.81 -10.47 -18.01
C LEU A 161 4.85 -9.18 -18.85
N LEU A 162 4.48 -9.26 -20.12
CA LEU A 162 4.46 -8.13 -21.04
C LEU A 162 3.16 -7.31 -20.96
N MET A 163 2.13 -7.80 -20.27
CA MET A 163 0.89 -7.07 -20.02
C MET A 163 1.06 -5.95 -18.97
N THR A 164 0.32 -4.85 -19.13
CA THR A 164 0.25 -3.75 -18.12
C THR A 164 -1.05 -3.73 -17.32
N SER A 165 -2.06 -4.50 -17.76
CA SER A 165 -3.33 -4.70 -17.07
C SER A 165 -3.76 -6.16 -17.13
N PRO A 166 -4.41 -6.71 -16.08
CA PRO A 166 -4.93 -8.09 -16.11
C PRO A 166 -5.97 -8.36 -17.19
N GLU A 167 -6.66 -7.31 -17.66
CA GLU A 167 -7.71 -7.40 -18.67
C GLU A 167 -7.16 -7.37 -20.10
N GLU A 168 -5.87 -7.11 -20.29
CA GLU A 168 -5.22 -7.18 -21.60
C GLU A 168 -5.15 -8.65 -22.04
N LYS A 169 -5.66 -8.93 -23.26
CA LYS A 169 -5.59 -10.27 -23.86
C LYS A 169 -4.50 -10.41 -24.90
N HIS A 170 -4.10 -9.29 -25.50
CA HIS A 170 -3.04 -9.20 -26.49
C HIS A 170 -1.91 -8.32 -26.00
N ILE A 171 -0.71 -8.60 -26.49
CA ILE A 171 0.45 -7.75 -26.25
C ILE A 171 0.30 -6.53 -27.18
N PRO A 172 0.35 -5.29 -26.66
CA PRO A 172 0.33 -4.11 -27.51
C PRO A 172 1.58 -4.09 -28.41
N GLU A 173 1.46 -3.56 -29.63
CA GLU A 173 2.58 -3.43 -30.59
C GLU A 173 3.78 -2.68 -29.99
N THR A 174 3.52 -1.80 -29.03
CA THR A 174 4.55 -1.12 -28.24
C THR A 174 4.34 -1.42 -26.76
N ILE A 175 5.34 -2.07 -26.14
CA ILE A 175 5.32 -2.35 -24.70
C ILE A 175 5.40 -1.05 -23.90
N ASN A 176 4.36 -0.81 -23.09
CA ASN A 176 4.34 0.35 -22.20
C ASN A 176 5.16 0.07 -20.92
N TYR A 177 6.03 1.01 -20.57
CA TYR A 177 6.85 1.01 -19.35
C TYR A 177 6.42 2.15 -18.42
N PRO A 178 5.39 1.94 -17.59
CA PRO A 178 4.82 3.01 -16.78
C PRO A 178 5.77 3.44 -15.66
N ILE A 179 5.67 4.70 -15.24
CA ILE A 179 6.38 5.22 -14.06
C ILE A 179 6.00 4.41 -12.80
N PHE A 180 4.74 3.98 -12.73
CA PHE A 180 4.24 3.07 -11.71
C PHE A 180 3.30 2.03 -12.33
N TYR A 181 3.59 0.75 -12.09
CA TYR A 181 2.70 -0.34 -12.45
C TYR A 181 1.37 -0.27 -11.70
N ASN A 182 0.28 -0.65 -12.37
CA ASN A 182 -1.01 -0.81 -11.72
C ASN A 182 -0.91 -1.91 -10.65
N TYR A 183 -1.43 -1.64 -9.46
CA TYR A 183 -1.44 -2.63 -8.38
C TYR A 183 -2.08 -3.96 -8.77
N ARG A 184 -3.13 -3.93 -9.61
CA ARG A 184 -3.84 -5.15 -10.03
C ARG A 184 -2.97 -6.10 -10.82
N ILE A 185 -2.12 -5.59 -11.72
CA ILE A 185 -1.23 -6.46 -12.51
C ILE A 185 -0.14 -7.06 -11.63
N ILE A 186 0.42 -6.28 -10.68
CA ILE A 186 1.42 -6.79 -9.74
C ILE A 186 0.81 -7.84 -8.81
N GLU A 187 -0.40 -7.61 -8.32
CA GLU A 187 -1.15 -8.58 -7.52
C GLU A 187 -1.33 -9.89 -8.31
N LYS A 188 -1.71 -9.82 -9.60
CA LYS A 188 -1.79 -11.00 -10.46
C LYS A 188 -0.46 -11.72 -10.64
N TRP A 189 0.65 -10.99 -10.81
CA TRP A 189 1.98 -11.60 -10.89
C TRP A 189 2.35 -12.35 -9.61
N VAL A 190 2.00 -11.79 -8.43
CA VAL A 190 2.23 -12.44 -7.14
C VAL A 190 1.32 -13.65 -6.94
N GLU A 191 0.00 -13.50 -7.13
CA GLU A 191 -1.01 -14.55 -6.94
C GLU A 191 -0.71 -15.79 -7.79
N ASN A 192 -0.36 -15.55 -9.07
CA ASN A 192 -0.11 -16.61 -10.03
C ASN A 192 1.37 -17.00 -10.16
N LYS A 193 2.24 -16.43 -9.30
CA LYS A 193 3.69 -16.67 -9.29
C LYS A 193 4.36 -16.50 -10.65
N SER A 194 3.96 -15.48 -11.41
CA SER A 194 4.44 -15.23 -12.77
C SER A 194 5.97 -15.15 -12.83
N GLY A 195 6.56 -15.93 -13.74
CA GLY A 195 7.99 -16.12 -13.91
C GLY A 195 8.53 -17.41 -13.26
N SER A 196 7.73 -18.08 -12.43
CA SER A 196 8.17 -19.33 -11.78
C SER A 196 8.24 -20.49 -12.76
N GLY A 197 7.37 -20.53 -13.78
CA GLY A 197 7.45 -21.53 -14.84
C GLY A 197 8.71 -21.33 -15.69
N LEU A 198 9.04 -20.07 -16.02
CA LEU A 198 10.32 -19.72 -16.67
C LEU A 198 11.53 -20.21 -15.85
N TRP A 199 11.60 -19.84 -14.57
CA TRP A 199 12.65 -20.34 -13.66
C TRP A 199 12.74 -21.86 -13.67
N TYR A 200 11.60 -22.54 -13.52
CA TYR A 200 11.56 -23.99 -13.42
C TYR A 200 11.97 -24.69 -14.73
N VAL A 201 11.53 -24.17 -15.87
CA VAL A 201 11.89 -24.71 -17.19
C VAL A 201 13.38 -24.55 -17.43
N PHE A 202 13.95 -23.35 -17.28
CA PHE A 202 15.38 -23.12 -17.51
C PHE A 202 16.26 -23.84 -16.47
N GLY A 203 15.82 -23.97 -15.21
CA GLY A 203 16.60 -24.57 -14.14
C GLY A 203 16.58 -26.10 -14.07
N TYR A 204 15.45 -26.73 -14.41
CA TYR A 204 15.25 -28.15 -14.13
C TYR A 204 14.79 -28.98 -15.33
N LYS A 205 14.06 -28.36 -16.29
CA LYS A 205 13.50 -29.09 -17.44
C LYS A 205 14.17 -28.72 -18.77
N PHE A 206 15.13 -27.81 -18.81
CA PHE A 206 15.70 -27.30 -20.06
C PHE A 206 16.27 -28.41 -20.94
N GLY A 207 16.93 -29.40 -20.33
CA GLY A 207 17.43 -30.61 -21.02
C GLY A 207 16.38 -31.33 -21.87
N ASN A 208 15.12 -31.36 -21.41
CA ASN A 208 14.01 -32.02 -22.10
C ASN A 208 13.39 -31.14 -23.21
N TYR A 209 13.71 -29.84 -23.22
CA TYR A 209 13.13 -28.86 -24.14
C TYR A 209 14.19 -28.15 -24.99
N LYS A 210 15.45 -28.63 -25.03
CA LYS A 210 16.52 -28.01 -25.84
C LYS A 210 16.16 -27.94 -27.32
N GLU A 211 15.41 -28.93 -27.80
CA GLU A 211 14.93 -28.98 -29.19
C GLU A 211 13.73 -28.05 -29.43
N SER A 212 13.05 -27.60 -28.38
CA SER A 212 11.85 -26.73 -28.46
C SER A 212 12.09 -25.28 -28.04
N LEU A 213 13.16 -25.03 -27.27
CA LEU A 213 13.64 -23.72 -26.81
C LEU A 213 15.12 -23.53 -27.17
N ASN A 214 15.36 -22.96 -28.35
CA ASN A 214 16.70 -22.80 -28.90
C ASN A 214 17.33 -21.46 -28.48
N LEU A 215 18.10 -21.46 -27.39
CA LEU A 215 18.83 -20.26 -26.94
C LEU A 215 19.87 -19.77 -27.95
N GLU A 216 20.47 -20.66 -28.73
CA GLU A 216 21.49 -20.33 -29.73
C GLU A 216 20.90 -19.55 -30.92
N ALA A 217 19.58 -19.68 -31.15
CA ALA A 217 18.86 -18.93 -32.18
C ALA A 217 18.61 -17.46 -31.81
N VAL A 218 18.92 -17.04 -30.58
CA VAL A 218 18.86 -15.63 -30.19
C VAL A 218 20.04 -14.88 -30.81
N PHE A 219 19.79 -13.84 -31.60
CA PHE A 219 20.86 -13.04 -32.21
C PHE A 219 21.87 -12.53 -31.17
N GLU A 220 23.17 -12.60 -31.49
CA GLU A 220 24.28 -12.21 -30.62
C GLU A 220 24.09 -10.80 -30.01
N ARG A 221 23.69 -9.81 -30.82
CA ARG A 221 23.36 -8.46 -30.35
C ARG A 221 22.28 -8.41 -29.26
N HIS A 222 21.31 -9.34 -29.29
CA HIS A 222 20.26 -9.43 -28.29
C HIS A 222 20.78 -10.16 -27.05
N GLN A 223 21.66 -11.15 -27.21
CA GLN A 223 22.31 -11.81 -26.08
C GLN A 223 23.14 -10.81 -25.26
N GLU A 224 23.98 -10.01 -25.92
CA GLU A 224 24.77 -8.95 -25.28
C GLU A 224 23.88 -7.93 -24.55
N LYS A 225 22.79 -7.50 -25.21
CA LYS A 225 21.82 -6.57 -24.62
C LYS A 225 21.14 -7.16 -23.39
N ILE A 226 20.76 -8.44 -23.42
CA ILE A 226 20.13 -9.13 -22.29
C ILE A 226 21.10 -9.20 -21.11
N LEU A 227 22.36 -9.57 -21.34
CA LEU A 227 23.38 -9.61 -20.28
C LEU A 227 23.62 -8.21 -19.67
N THR A 228 23.67 -7.18 -20.51
CA THR A 228 23.80 -5.78 -20.05
C THR A 228 22.61 -5.34 -19.20
N LEU A 229 21.39 -5.69 -19.62
CA LEU A 229 20.17 -5.41 -18.86
C LEU A 229 20.16 -6.15 -17.51
N ALA A 230 20.62 -7.40 -17.48
CA ALA A 230 20.75 -8.19 -16.25
C ALA A 230 21.76 -7.57 -15.28
N ASN A 231 22.94 -7.16 -15.75
CA ASN A 231 23.90 -6.43 -14.92
C ASN A 231 23.34 -5.08 -14.40
N THR A 232 22.47 -4.43 -15.17
CA THR A 232 21.77 -3.20 -14.72
C THR A 232 20.71 -3.50 -13.65
N ILE A 233 20.10 -4.70 -13.66
CA ILE A 233 19.17 -5.14 -12.62
C ILE A 233 19.90 -5.32 -11.30
N ASP A 234 21.00 -6.06 -11.32
CA ASP A 234 21.86 -6.30 -10.16
C ASP A 234 23.25 -6.79 -10.60
N ASN A 235 24.24 -5.91 -10.52
CA ASN A 235 25.59 -6.24 -10.97
C ASN A 235 26.19 -7.38 -10.16
N GLU A 236 26.07 -7.35 -8.82
CA GLU A 236 26.66 -8.38 -7.95
C GLU A 236 26.11 -9.79 -8.24
N VAL A 237 24.85 -9.87 -8.66
CA VAL A 237 24.19 -11.13 -8.96
C VAL A 237 24.53 -11.62 -10.37
N PHE A 238 24.62 -10.74 -11.36
CA PHE A 238 24.74 -11.14 -12.77
C PHE A 238 26.14 -10.95 -13.38
N GLU A 239 27.08 -10.41 -12.60
CA GLU A 239 28.48 -10.28 -13.01
C GLU A 239 29.05 -11.62 -13.46
N ASN A 240 29.79 -11.61 -14.58
CA ASN A 240 30.39 -12.80 -15.21
C ASN A 240 29.39 -13.89 -15.63
N SER A 241 28.10 -13.59 -15.74
CA SER A 241 27.13 -14.55 -16.29
C SER A 241 27.32 -14.71 -17.80
N SER A 242 27.31 -15.96 -18.26
CA SER A 242 27.26 -16.30 -19.68
C SER A 242 25.82 -16.50 -20.14
N PHE A 243 25.54 -16.25 -21.41
CA PHE A 243 24.21 -16.44 -21.98
C PHE A 243 23.88 -17.94 -22.13
N ASN A 244 23.23 -18.52 -21.12
CA ASN A 244 22.84 -19.93 -21.08
C ASN A 244 21.63 -20.17 -20.18
N GLU A 245 21.17 -21.41 -20.07
CA GLU A 245 20.00 -21.80 -19.27
C GLU A 245 20.18 -21.53 -17.78
N VAL A 246 21.40 -21.65 -17.25
CA VAL A 246 21.72 -21.39 -15.85
C VAL A 246 21.52 -19.90 -15.53
N PHE A 247 21.97 -19.02 -16.42
CA PHE A 247 21.72 -17.59 -16.34
C PHE A 247 20.22 -17.28 -16.34
N PHE A 248 19.44 -17.87 -17.26
CA PHE A 248 18.00 -17.62 -17.32
C PHE A 248 17.25 -18.14 -16.09
N SER A 249 17.62 -19.32 -15.58
CA SER A 249 17.09 -19.83 -14.31
C SER A 249 17.30 -18.81 -13.19
N LYS A 250 18.55 -18.34 -13.01
CA LYS A 250 18.92 -17.34 -12.01
C LYS A 250 18.17 -16.01 -12.20
N LEU A 251 18.03 -15.57 -13.45
CA LEU A 251 17.33 -14.34 -13.82
C LEU A 251 15.86 -14.37 -13.36
N TRP A 252 15.12 -15.40 -13.76
CA TRP A 252 13.70 -15.53 -13.42
C TRP A 252 13.46 -15.83 -11.94
N GLU A 253 14.38 -16.56 -11.29
CA GLU A 253 14.35 -16.76 -9.85
C GLU A 253 14.48 -15.43 -9.10
N TYR A 254 15.44 -14.58 -9.48
CA TYR A 254 15.64 -13.28 -8.85
C TYR A 254 14.41 -12.37 -9.04
N MET A 255 13.80 -12.39 -10.23
CA MET A 255 12.57 -11.63 -10.49
C MET A 255 11.43 -12.05 -9.54
N THR A 256 11.20 -13.36 -9.42
CA THR A 256 10.07 -13.93 -8.67
C THR A 256 10.26 -13.91 -7.16
N LYS A 257 11.50 -14.08 -6.68
CA LYS A 257 11.80 -14.11 -5.24
C LYS A 257 12.14 -12.75 -4.65
N ASP A 258 12.62 -11.81 -5.47
CA ASP A 258 13.07 -10.50 -4.97
C ASP A 258 12.24 -9.33 -5.53
N VAL A 259 12.22 -9.15 -6.85
CA VAL A 259 11.69 -7.93 -7.47
C VAL A 259 10.17 -7.81 -7.38
N ILE A 260 9.44 -8.83 -7.84
CA ILE A 260 7.97 -8.84 -7.81
C ILE A 260 7.44 -8.71 -6.36
N PRO A 261 7.92 -9.48 -5.38
CA PRO A 261 7.47 -9.35 -3.99
C PRO A 261 7.76 -7.98 -3.38
N LYS A 262 8.96 -7.41 -3.60
CA LYS A 262 9.30 -6.06 -3.12
C LYS A 262 8.41 -5.00 -3.75
N LEU A 263 8.15 -5.10 -5.07
CA LEU A 263 7.28 -4.18 -5.78
C LEU A 263 5.86 -4.19 -5.20
N TYR A 264 5.31 -5.39 -4.97
CA TYR A 264 4.01 -5.57 -4.32
C TYR A 264 3.99 -4.98 -2.90
N GLN A 265 4.95 -5.36 -2.06
CA GLN A 265 5.04 -4.86 -0.69
C GLN A 265 5.10 -3.33 -0.65
N PHE A 266 5.94 -2.68 -1.45
CA PHE A 266 6.05 -1.23 -1.44
C PHE A 266 4.76 -0.53 -1.90
N GLN A 267 4.04 -1.08 -2.87
CA GLN A 267 2.74 -0.53 -3.28
C GLN A 267 1.67 -0.65 -2.19
N VAL A 268 1.66 -1.76 -1.44
CA VAL A 268 0.78 -1.92 -0.27
C VAL A 268 1.05 -0.83 0.77
N HIS A 269 2.31 -0.46 0.99
CA HIS A 269 2.68 0.60 1.94
C HIS A 269 2.24 1.99 1.49
N ILE A 270 2.22 2.30 0.19
CA ILE A 270 1.69 3.59 -0.32
C ILE A 270 0.18 3.71 -0.10
N LYS A 271 -0.56 2.59 -0.23
CA LYS A 271 -2.01 2.56 -0.02
C LYS A 271 -2.43 2.66 1.44
N ARG A 272 -1.51 2.55 2.42
CA ARG A 272 -1.85 2.69 3.84
C ARG A 272 -2.36 4.11 4.12
N LYS A 273 -3.61 4.20 4.59
CA LYS A 273 -4.24 5.44 5.04
C LYS A 273 -3.51 5.98 6.28
N THR A 274 -3.62 7.29 6.52
CA THR A 274 -3.13 7.92 7.75
C THR A 274 -3.64 7.16 8.98
N PRO A 275 -2.77 6.81 9.94
CA PRO A 275 -3.15 6.15 11.18
C PRO A 275 -4.34 6.83 11.88
N ARG A 276 -5.27 6.03 12.39
CA ARG A 276 -6.46 6.54 13.10
C ARG A 276 -6.08 7.33 14.35
N LEU A 277 -4.97 6.98 15.00
CA LEU A 277 -4.43 7.71 16.15
C LEU A 277 -4.13 9.17 15.80
N ILE A 278 -3.58 9.45 14.62
CA ILE A 278 -3.25 10.82 14.20
C ILE A 278 -4.52 11.64 13.98
N TYR A 279 -5.55 11.03 13.38
CA TYR A 279 -6.86 11.69 13.25
C TYR A 279 -7.47 12.00 14.62
N TYR A 280 -7.43 11.05 15.55
CA TYR A 280 -7.88 11.25 16.93
C TYR A 280 -7.17 12.43 17.61
N LEU A 281 -5.84 12.51 17.49
CA LEU A 281 -5.06 13.60 18.07
C LEU A 281 -5.34 14.95 17.39
N TYR A 282 -5.65 14.98 16.08
CA TYR A 282 -6.11 16.19 15.39
C TYR A 282 -7.44 16.72 15.95
N VAL A 283 -8.41 15.85 16.21
CA VAL A 283 -9.70 16.24 16.80
C VAL A 283 -9.50 16.82 18.20
N VAL A 284 -8.69 16.16 19.02
CA VAL A 284 -8.33 16.65 20.36
C VAL A 284 -7.67 18.03 20.28
N PHE A 285 -6.66 18.17 19.43
CA PHE A 285 -5.96 19.43 19.22
C PHE A 285 -6.92 20.55 18.79
N PHE A 286 -7.84 20.27 17.87
CA PHE A 286 -8.85 21.21 17.42
C PHE A 286 -9.78 21.66 18.55
N LEU A 287 -10.28 20.73 19.38
CA LEU A 287 -11.13 21.05 20.52
C LEU A 287 -10.40 21.92 21.55
N LEU A 288 -9.14 21.63 21.84
CA LEU A 288 -8.32 22.42 22.77
C LEU A 288 -8.03 23.83 22.26
N ILE A 289 -7.74 24.00 20.96
CA ILE A 289 -7.52 25.34 20.40
C ILE A 289 -8.81 26.15 20.39
N VAL A 290 -9.89 25.58 19.86
CA VAL A 290 -11.14 26.33 19.67
C VAL A 290 -11.75 26.68 21.03
N PHE A 291 -11.99 25.68 21.89
CA PHE A 291 -12.71 25.88 23.14
C PHE A 291 -11.81 26.20 24.34
N GLY A 292 -10.53 25.84 24.26
CA GLY A 292 -9.56 26.06 25.33
C GLY A 292 -8.79 27.37 25.22
N VAL A 293 -8.64 27.92 24.01
CA VAL A 293 -7.80 29.10 23.77
C VAL A 293 -8.58 30.20 23.05
N LEU A 294 -9.02 29.96 21.81
CA LEU A 294 -9.65 31.00 20.98
C LEU A 294 -10.94 31.53 21.61
N PHE A 295 -11.83 30.64 22.03
CA PHE A 295 -13.13 31.02 22.58
C PHE A 295 -12.99 31.78 23.93
N PRO A 296 -12.17 31.32 24.90
CA PRO A 296 -11.83 32.10 26.09
C PRO A 296 -11.19 33.46 25.81
N ILE A 297 -10.29 33.56 24.82
CA ILE A 297 -9.68 34.84 24.44
C ILE A 297 -10.73 35.80 23.89
N THR A 298 -11.63 35.32 23.02
CA THR A 298 -12.71 36.16 22.49
C THR A 298 -13.63 36.67 23.60
N TYR A 299 -13.90 35.87 24.62
CA TYR A 299 -14.62 36.33 25.80
C TYR A 299 -13.87 37.46 26.53
N LEU A 300 -12.57 37.30 26.79
CA LEU A 300 -11.78 38.31 27.50
C LEU A 300 -11.67 39.63 26.72
N MET A 301 -11.54 39.56 25.39
CA MET A 301 -11.35 40.76 24.56
C MET A 301 -12.66 41.47 24.23
N LEU A 302 -13.75 40.73 24.00
CA LEU A 302 -15.02 41.29 23.52
C LEU A 302 -16.08 41.40 24.63
N SER A 303 -15.77 40.99 25.87
CA SER A 303 -16.74 40.86 26.96
C SER A 303 -17.98 40.08 26.52
N PHE A 304 -17.75 38.96 25.84
CA PHE A 304 -18.80 38.10 25.31
C PHE A 304 -19.59 37.44 26.47
N SER A 305 -20.68 36.73 26.17
CA SER A 305 -21.52 36.11 27.22
C SER A 305 -20.72 35.13 28.10
N ALA A 306 -20.92 35.15 29.42
CA ALA A 306 -20.34 34.21 30.37
C ALA A 306 -20.69 32.73 30.05
N LEU A 307 -21.82 32.51 29.36
CA LEU A 307 -22.21 31.20 28.83
C LEU A 307 -21.15 30.60 27.90
N ALA A 308 -20.47 31.43 27.11
CA ALA A 308 -19.44 30.97 26.20
C ALA A 308 -18.27 30.30 26.95
N ILE A 309 -17.81 30.87 28.06
CA ILE A 309 -16.76 30.24 28.86
C ILE A 309 -17.26 28.98 29.53
N ILE A 310 -18.48 28.98 30.06
CA ILE A 310 -19.06 27.80 30.72
C ILE A 310 -19.08 26.61 29.75
N ILE A 311 -19.50 26.85 28.50
CA ILE A 311 -19.47 25.83 27.44
C ILE A 311 -18.03 25.43 27.12
N GLY A 312 -17.12 26.39 26.95
CA GLY A 312 -15.70 26.12 26.65
C GLY A 312 -15.01 25.27 27.71
N TYR A 313 -15.17 25.61 28.99
CA TYR A 313 -14.65 24.86 30.13
C TYR A 313 -15.18 23.43 30.14
N SER A 314 -16.49 23.27 29.97
CA SER A 314 -17.14 21.97 30.01
C SER A 314 -16.64 21.07 28.89
N ILE A 315 -16.49 21.59 27.67
CA ILE A 315 -15.98 20.83 26.52
C ILE A 315 -14.52 20.39 26.74
N VAL A 316 -13.64 21.29 27.18
CA VAL A 316 -12.21 20.97 27.37
C VAL A 316 -12.02 19.98 28.51
N ILE A 317 -12.67 20.19 29.66
CA ILE A 317 -12.55 19.29 30.81
C ILE A 317 -13.04 17.88 30.41
N SER A 318 -14.17 17.81 29.71
CA SER A 318 -14.70 16.54 29.21
C SER A 318 -13.79 15.89 28.18
N THR A 319 -13.15 16.68 27.31
CA THR A 319 -12.17 16.20 26.33
C THR A 319 -10.93 15.64 27.02
N ILE A 320 -10.37 16.33 28.01
CA ILE A 320 -9.24 15.87 28.81
C ILE A 320 -9.59 14.57 29.53
N PHE A 321 -10.78 14.50 30.13
CA PHE A 321 -11.27 13.29 30.78
C PHE A 321 -11.39 12.12 29.80
N TYR A 322 -11.96 12.36 28.62
CA TYR A 322 -12.07 11.35 27.56
C TYR A 322 -10.71 10.83 27.13
N ILE A 323 -9.72 11.73 26.98
CA ILE A 323 -8.35 11.35 26.62
C ILE A 323 -7.73 10.48 27.70
N ALA A 324 -7.84 10.90 28.97
CA ALA A 324 -7.25 10.17 30.09
C ALA A 324 -7.73 8.70 30.13
N LEU A 325 -9.00 8.45 29.79
CA LEU A 325 -9.55 7.09 29.73
C LEU A 325 -9.18 6.34 28.44
N THR A 326 -9.21 7.01 27.28
CA THR A 326 -9.12 6.31 25.98
C THR A 326 -7.71 6.21 25.40
N PHE A 327 -6.76 7.03 25.87
CA PHE A 327 -5.42 7.12 25.28
C PHE A 327 -4.69 5.76 25.26
N HIS A 328 -4.78 4.98 26.34
CA HIS A 328 -4.19 3.64 26.39
C HIS A 328 -4.81 2.68 25.36
N VAL A 329 -6.12 2.78 25.11
CA VAL A 329 -6.81 1.93 24.12
C VAL A 329 -6.30 2.22 22.71
N PHE A 330 -6.16 3.50 22.36
CA PHE A 330 -5.63 3.91 21.06
C PHE A 330 -4.16 3.52 20.88
N LEU A 331 -3.31 3.70 21.90
CA LEU A 331 -1.92 3.23 21.87
C LEU A 331 -1.84 1.70 21.69
N SER A 332 -2.65 0.94 22.42
CA SER A 332 -2.66 -0.52 22.31
C SER A 332 -3.15 -1.03 20.94
N LYS A 333 -3.90 -0.23 20.18
CA LYS A 333 -4.33 -0.59 18.83
C LYS A 333 -3.24 -0.31 17.81
N GLU A 334 -2.48 0.77 17.96
CA GLU A 334 -1.39 1.13 17.05
C GLU A 334 -0.17 0.20 17.22
N VAL A 335 0.17 -0.21 18.45
CA VAL A 335 1.28 -1.15 18.70
C VAL A 335 1.01 -2.57 18.17
N ASN A 336 -0.27 -2.95 18.06
CA ASN A 336 -0.69 -4.28 17.61
C ASN A 336 -1.17 -4.29 16.14
N SER A 337 -1.06 -3.16 15.42
CA SER A 337 -1.42 -3.04 13.99
C SER A 337 -0.18 -2.88 13.12
#